data_AF-A0AA87K8K7-F1
#
_entry.id   AF-A0AA87K8K7-F1
#
_cell.length_a   1.000
_cell.length_b   1.000
_cell.length_c   1.000
_cell.angle_alpha   90.00
_cell.angle_beta   90.00
_cell.angle_gamma   90.00
#
_symmetry.space_group_name_H-M   'P 1'
#
loop_
_entity.id
_entity.type
_entity.pdbx_description
1 polymer ?
#
loop_
_entity_poly.entity_id
_entity_poly.type
_entity_poly.pdbx_seq_one_letter_code
_entity_poly.pdbx_strand_id
1 'polypeptide(L)' 'MSKNRIEAFTDAVIAIVMTLLVLELHQPKNDTFQAFLGIEHQFIIYLISFVMLAIYWNNHHHLF' A
#
# COMPACT_ATOMS: atom_id res chain seq x y z
N MET A 1 8.88 -23.57 -13.88
CA MET A 1 9.35 -22.18 -14.05
C MET A 1 10.59 -22.00 -13.18
N SER A 2 11.64 -21.32 -13.63
CA SER A 2 12.76 -20.98 -12.73
C SER A 2 12.23 -20.15 -11.56
N LYS A 3 12.63 -20.46 -10.32
CA LYS A 3 12.12 -19.81 -9.09
C LYS A 3 12.08 -18.28 -9.19
N ASN A 4 13.11 -17.68 -9.80
CA ASN A 4 13.24 -16.25 -10.00
C ASN A 4 12.10 -15.61 -10.82
N ARG A 5 11.44 -16.35 -11.72
CA ARG A 5 10.31 -15.80 -12.50
C ARG A 5 9.05 -15.62 -11.66
N ILE A 6 8.82 -16.50 -10.69
CA ILE A 6 7.64 -16.43 -9.81
C ILE A 6 7.84 -15.35 -8.75
N GLU A 7 9.04 -15.24 -8.21
CA GLU A 7 9.45 -14.17 -7.29
C GLU A 7 9.28 -12.80 -7.95
N ALA A 8 9.91 -12.56 -9.10
CA ALA A 8 9.80 -11.29 -9.81
C ALA A 8 8.36 -10.92 -10.20
N PHE A 9 7.52 -11.92 -10.51
CA PHE A 9 6.10 -11.69 -10.77
C PHE A 9 5.36 -11.24 -9.50
N THR A 10 5.63 -11.90 -8.37
CA THR A 10 4.99 -11.58 -7.10
C THR A 10 5.43 -10.20 -6.59
N ASP A 11 6.69 -9.85 -6.75
CA ASP A 11 7.21 -8.50 -6.43
C ASP A 11 6.50 -7.41 -7.23
N ALA A 12 6.34 -7.61 -8.54
CA ALA A 12 5.63 -6.66 -9.39
C ALA A 12 4.16 -6.51 -8.98
N VAL A 13 3.49 -7.61 -8.62
CA VAL A 13 2.10 -7.57 -8.13
C VAL A 13 2.01 -6.80 -6.82
N ILE A 14 2.86 -7.09 -5.83
CA ILE A 14 2.82 -6.40 -4.54
C ILE A 14 3.14 -4.90 -4.71
N ALA A 15 4.11 -4.55 -5.56
CA ALA A 15 4.41 -3.16 -5.88
C ALA A 15 3.20 -2.42 -6.47
N ILE A 16 2.49 -3.02 -7.44
CA ILE A 16 1.29 -2.42 -8.04
C ILE A 16 0.21 -2.22 -6.96
N VAL A 17 -0.07 -3.23 -6.15
CA VAL A 17 -1.09 -3.13 -5.08
C VAL A 17 -0.73 -2.01 -4.09
N MET A 18 0.53 -1.91 -3.66
CA MET A 18 0.98 -0.82 -2.78
C MET A 18 0.76 0.57 -3.39
N THR A 19 0.97 0.72 -4.71
CA THR A 19 0.70 2.00 -5.40
C THR A 19 -0.78 2.29 -5.58
N LEU A 20 -1.62 1.27 -5.76
CA LEU A 20 -3.08 1.45 -5.89
C LEU A 20 -3.74 1.87 -4.58
N LEU A 21 -3.18 1.49 -3.42
CA LEU A 21 -3.73 1.90 -2.13
C LEU A 21 -3.91 3.42 -2.00
N VAL A 22 -3.05 4.22 -2.62
CA VAL A 22 -3.13 5.69 -2.52
C VAL A 22 -4.37 6.25 -3.23
N LEU A 23 -4.91 5.52 -4.22
CA LEU A 23 -6.12 5.92 -4.94
C LEU A 23 -7.37 5.87 -4.04
N GLU A 24 -7.32 5.05 -2.99
CA GLU A 24 -8.37 4.98 -1.98
C GLU A 24 -8.26 6.13 -0.95
N LEU A 25 -7.26 7.01 -1.02
CA LEU A 25 -7.23 8.25 -0.24
C LEU A 25 -7.98 9.35 -0.99
N HIS A 26 -9.21 9.59 -0.57
CA HIS A 26 -10.05 10.62 -1.15
C HIS A 26 -9.68 12.01 -0.64
N GLN A 27 -9.78 13.01 -1.52
CA GLN A 27 -9.58 14.40 -1.14
C GLN A 27 -10.65 14.87 -0.14
N PRO A 28 -10.28 15.70 0.85
CA PRO A 28 -11.24 16.29 1.77
C PRO A 28 -12.21 17.20 1.01
N LYS A 29 -13.43 17.38 1.55
CA LYS A 29 -14.49 18.16 0.87
C LYS A 29 -14.23 19.66 0.78
N ASN A 30 -13.32 20.18 1.59
CA ASN A 30 -12.99 21.60 1.69
C ASN A 30 -11.48 21.80 1.53
N ASP A 31 -11.08 22.96 1.00
CA ASP A 31 -9.67 23.30 0.73
C ASP A 31 -8.93 23.88 1.95
N THR A 32 -9.38 23.55 3.17
CA THR A 32 -8.78 24.03 4.41
C THR A 32 -7.96 22.94 5.10
N PHE A 33 -6.90 23.33 5.81
CA PHE A 33 -6.08 22.36 6.55
C PHE A 33 -6.88 21.58 7.62
N GLN A 34 -7.92 22.20 8.18
CA GLN A 34 -8.81 21.53 9.13
C GLN A 34 -9.62 20.39 8.51
N ALA A 35 -9.84 20.40 7.18
CA ALA A 35 -10.60 19.37 6.51
C ALA A 35 -9.89 18.00 6.51
N PHE A 36 -8.57 17.99 6.75
CA PHE A 36 -7.80 16.74 6.95
C PHE A 36 -8.19 16.00 8.24
N LEU A 37 -8.72 16.71 9.25
CA LEU A 37 -9.29 16.10 10.47
C LEU A 37 -10.63 15.39 10.21
N GLY A 38 -11.12 15.35 8.98
CA GLY A 38 -12.27 14.53 8.59
C GLY A 38 -11.91 13.29 7.77
N ILE A 39 -10.63 13.10 7.44
CA ILE A 39 -10.12 11.95 6.65
C ILE A 39 -8.97 11.22 7.37
N GLU A 40 -8.70 11.56 8.62
CA GLU A 40 -7.66 10.98 9.47
C GLU A 40 -7.85 9.47 9.66
N HIS A 41 -9.10 9.00 9.82
CA HIS A 41 -9.40 7.57 9.90
C HIS A 41 -9.02 6.83 8.60
N GLN A 42 -9.34 7.41 7.45
CA GLN A 42 -9.01 6.85 6.14
C GLN A 42 -7.49 6.80 5.93
N PHE A 43 -6.79 7.85 6.36
CA PHE A 43 -5.33 7.91 6.32
C PHE A 43 -4.67 6.85 7.20
N ILE A 44 -5.18 6.63 8.42
CA ILE A 44 -4.67 5.59 9.33
C ILE A 44 -4.89 4.20 8.72
N ILE A 45 -6.07 3.93 8.16
CA ILE A 45 -6.37 2.65 7.50
C ILE A 45 -5.38 2.43 6.34
N TYR A 46 -5.21 3.42 5.47
CA TYR A 46 -4.24 3.38 4.38
C TYR A 46 -2.82 3.07 4.89
N LEU A 47 -2.36 3.77 5.92
CA LEU A 47 -1.01 3.61 6.46
C LEU A 47 -0.80 2.20 7.02
N ILE A 48 -1.76 1.69 7.80
CA ILE A 48 -1.71 0.33 8.34
C ILE A 48 -1.68 -0.70 7.20
N SER A 49 -2.57 -0.56 6.21
CA SER A 49 -2.60 -1.46 5.05
C SER A 49 -1.29 -1.46 4.26
N PHE A 50 -0.71 -0.28 4.03
CA PHE A 50 0.56 -0.14 3.33
C PHE A 50 1.70 -0.82 4.11
N VAL A 51 1.81 -0.57 5.42
CA VAL A 51 2.84 -1.19 6.28
C VAL A 51 2.68 -2.71 6.32
N MET A 52 1.44 -3.23 6.40
CA MET A 52 1.21 -4.68 6.38
C MET A 52 1.66 -5.31 5.06
N LEU A 53 1.39 -4.68 3.92
CA LEU A 53 1.88 -5.15 2.62
C LEU A 53 3.41 -5.07 2.53
N ALA A 54 4.03 -4.02 3.05
CA ALA A 54 5.49 -3.88 3.07
C ALA A 54 6.16 -4.98 3.92
N ILE A 55 5.58 -5.32 5.07
CA ILE A 55 6.04 -6.44 5.92
C ILE A 55 5.86 -7.77 5.16
N TYR A 56 4.71 -7.97 4.54
CA TYR A 56 4.44 -9.16 3.75
C TYR A 56 5.43 -9.33 2.60
N TRP A 57 5.70 -8.26 1.86
CA TRP A 57 6.70 -8.23 0.79
C TRP A 57 8.10 -8.54 1.32
N ASN A 58 8.52 -7.92 2.43
CA ASN A 58 9.83 -8.18 3.03
C ASN A 58 10.00 -9.65 3.41
N ASN A 59 8.98 -10.25 4.04
CA ASN A 59 8.97 -11.67 4.36
C ASN A 59 8.98 -12.54 3.09
N HIS A 60 8.22 -12.18 2.06
CA HIS A 60 8.22 -12.89 0.77
C HIS A 60 9.60 -12.89 0.14
N HIS A 61 10.20 -11.70 -0.03
CA HIS A 61 11.49 -11.53 -0.67
C HIS A 61 12.64 -12.22 0.08
N HIS A 62 12.54 -12.36 1.41
CA HIS A 62 13.53 -13.10 2.21
C HIS A 62 13.34 -14.63 2.17
N LEU A 63 12.14 -15.12 1.81
CA LEU A 63 11.84 -16.56 1.76
C LEU A 63 12.16 -17.22 0.42
N PHE A 64 12.29 -16.45 -0.66
CA PHE A 64 12.58 -16.92 -2.01
C PHE A 64 14.07 -16.80 -2.36
#